data_AF-A0A6V8ESN4-F1
#
_entry.id   AF-A0A6V8ESN4-F1
#
_cell.length_a   1.000
_cell.length_b   1.000
_cell.length_c   1.000
_cell.angle_alpha   90.00
_cell.angle_beta   90.00
_cell.angle_gamma   90.00
#
_symmetry.space_group_name_H-M   'P 1'
#
loop_
_entity.id
_entity.type
_entity.pdbx_description
1 polymer ?
#
loop_
_entity_poly.entity_id
_entity_poly.type
_entity_poly.pdbx_seq_one_letter_code
_entity_poly.pdbx_strand_id
1 'polypeptide(L)' 'KKCEGMSGAELKAVVTEAGMHAISEDKNSMSKEDLEEGVRRVLSERSRSTEGAEALYQ' A
#
# COMPACT_ATOMS: atom_id res chain seq x y z
N LYS A 1 -9.30 7.02 -10.16
CA LYS A 1 -9.27 5.56 -9.85
C LYS A 1 -8.40 5.33 -8.60
N LYS A 2 -8.62 4.30 -7.76
CA LYS A 2 -7.90 4.16 -6.47
C LYS A 2 -6.36 4.01 -6.57
N CYS A 3 -5.86 3.44 -7.67
CA CYS A 3 -4.42 3.21 -7.90
C CYS A 3 -3.82 4.11 -9.00
N GLU A 4 -4.46 5.24 -9.29
CA GLU A 4 -4.01 6.14 -10.36
C GLU A 4 -2.66 6.79 -10.00
N GLY A 5 -1.70 6.75 -10.92
CA GLY A 5 -0.33 7.27 -10.69
C GLY A 5 0.59 6.33 -9.91
N MET A 6 0.18 5.08 -9.66
CA MET A 6 1.06 4.03 -9.14
C MET A 6 1.89 3.38 -10.25
N SER A 7 3.16 3.12 -9.95
CA SER A 7 4.07 2.29 -10.73
C SER A 7 3.74 0.79 -10.59
N GLY A 8 4.33 -0.05 -11.45
CA GLY A 8 4.19 -1.50 -11.34
C GLY A 8 4.71 -2.07 -10.01
N ALA A 9 5.75 -1.44 -9.42
CA ALA A 9 6.26 -1.82 -8.11
C ALA A 9 5.26 -1.51 -6.99
N GLU A 10 4.62 -0.34 -7.04
CA GLU A 10 3.56 0.02 -6.08
C GLU A 10 2.35 -0.90 -6.21
N LEU A 11 1.94 -1.27 -7.43
CA LEU A 11 0.85 -2.24 -7.62
C LEU A 11 1.19 -3.62 -7.04
N LYS A 12 2.43 -4.09 -7.21
CA LYS A 12 2.92 -5.32 -6.58
C LYS A 12 2.88 -5.21 -5.06
N ALA A 13 3.33 -4.08 -4.52
CA ALA A 13 3.30 -3.82 -3.08
C ALA A 13 1.86 -3.85 -2.55
N VAL A 14 0.90 -3.25 -3.26
CA VAL A 14 -0.54 -3.25 -2.87
C VAL A 14 -1.06 -4.67 -2.70
N VAL A 15 -0.82 -5.55 -3.69
CA VAL A 15 -1.30 -6.94 -3.62
C VAL A 15 -0.56 -7.72 -2.55
N THR A 16 0.72 -7.42 -2.31
CA THR A 16 1.51 -8.02 -1.23
C THR A 16 0.94 -7.64 0.13
N GLU A 17 0.74 -6.35 0.41
CA GLU A 17 0.18 -5.85 1.67
C GLU A 17 -1.24 -6.36 1.91
N ALA A 18 -2.08 -6.38 0.87
CA ALA A 18 -3.43 -6.91 0.96
C ALA A 18 -3.46 -8.40 1.30
N GLY A 19 -2.60 -9.20 0.67
CA GLY A 19 -2.45 -10.62 0.97
C GLY A 19 -1.93 -10.85 2.39
N MET A 20 -0.92 -10.08 2.81
CA MET A 20 -0.38 -10.14 4.17
C MET A 20 -1.42 -9.76 5.22
N HIS A 21 -2.27 -8.76 4.95
CA HIS A 21 -3.37 -8.37 5.81
C HIS A 21 -4.42 -9.49 5.93
N ALA A 22 -4.81 -10.10 4.81
CA ALA A 22 -5.75 -11.22 4.84
C ALA A 22 -5.20 -12.40 5.67
N ILE A 23 -3.91 -12.72 5.53
CA ILE A 23 -3.22 -13.74 6.32
C ILE A 23 -3.20 -13.37 7.81
N SER A 24 -2.93 -12.11 8.17
CA SER A 24 -2.91 -11.69 9.58
C SER A 24 -4.27 -11.77 10.26
N GLU A 25 -5.33 -11.70 9.47
CA GLU A 25 -6.73 -11.85 9.92
C GLU A 25 -7.23 -13.31 9.82
N ASP A 26 -6.32 -14.28 9.62
CA ASP A 26 -6.61 -15.72 9.51
C ASP A 26 -7.65 -16.06 8.41
N LYS A 27 -7.64 -15.28 7.31
CA LYS A 27 -8.51 -15.49 6.16
C LYS A 27 -7.88 -16.45 5.16
N ASN A 28 -8.72 -17.28 4.53
CA ASN A 28 -8.31 -18.20 3.46
C ASN A 28 -8.30 -17.56 2.06
N SER A 29 -8.83 -16.34 1.91
CA SER A 29 -8.83 -15.60 0.65
C SER A 29 -8.80 -14.10 0.90
N MET A 30 -8.20 -13.37 -0.05
CA MET A 30 -8.14 -11.92 -0.02
C MET A 30 -9.48 -11.33 -0.47
N SER A 31 -10.09 -10.50 0.38
CA SER A 31 -11.32 -9.79 0.04
C SER A 31 -11.03 -8.45 -0.64
N LYS A 32 -12.10 -7.76 -1.07
CA LYS A 32 -11.98 -6.40 -1.62
C LYS A 32 -11.44 -5.43 -0.56
N GLU A 33 -11.88 -5.59 0.68
CA GLU A 33 -11.50 -4.75 1.82
C GLU A 33 -10.00 -4.88 2.12
N ASP A 34 -9.44 -6.09 1.99
CA ASP A 34 -8.00 -6.31 2.12
C ASP A 34 -7.22 -5.58 1.02
N LEU A 35 -7.73 -5.60 -0.21
CA LEU A 35 -7.14 -4.86 -1.33
C LEU A 35 -7.19 -3.35 -1.11
N GLU A 36 -8.29 -2.84 -0.55
CA GLU A 36 -8.44 -1.43 -0.20
C GLU A 36 -7.48 -1.00 0.92
N GLU A 37 -7.27 -1.88 1.90
CA GLU A 37 -6.27 -1.69 2.95
C GLU A 37 -4.84 -1.67 2.38
N GLY A 38 -4.52 -2.59 1.46
CA GLY A 38 -3.24 -2.60 0.75
C GLY A 38 -2.97 -1.29 0.01
N VAL A 39 -3.97 -0.74 -0.68
CA VAL A 39 -3.87 0.58 -1.34
C VAL A 39 -3.58 1.68 -0.32
N ARG A 40 -4.30 1.69 0.81
CA ARG A 40 -4.13 2.69 1.87
C ARG A 40 -2.72 2.67 2.46
N ARG A 41 -2.17 1.47 2.72
CA ARG A 41 -0.82 1.29 3.27
C ARG A 41 0.26 1.80 2.32
N VAL A 42 0.21 1.39 1.05
CA VAL A 42 1.22 1.79 0.05
C VAL A 42 1.20 3.30 -0.20
N LEU A 43 0.01 3.92 -0.26
CA LEU A 43 -0.10 5.37 -0.38
C LEU A 43 0.47 6.10 0.85
N SER A 44 0.28 5.55 2.06
CA SER A 44 0.86 6.12 3.28
C SER A 44 2.39 6.08 3.27
N GLU A 45 2.99 4.97 2.85
CA GLU A 45 4.46 4.84 2.73
C GLU A 45 5.05 5.79 1.67
N ARG A 46 4.32 5.98 0.56
CA ARG A 46 4.71 6.94 -0.48
C ARG A 46 4.79 8.35 0.07
N SER A 47 3.78 8.79 0.82
CA SER A 47 3.75 10.14 1.42
C SER A 47 4.87 10.34 2.46
N ARG A 48 5.14 9.34 3.31
CA ARG A 48 6.25 9.43 4.28
C ARG A 48 7.61 9.54 3.61
N SER A 49 7.80 8.83 2.49
CA SER A 49 9.04 8.89 1.72
C SER A 49 9.28 10.29 1.14
N THR A 50 8.22 10.98 0.70
CA THR A 50 8.33 12.36 0.21
C THR A 50 8.61 13.36 1.34
N GLU A 51 7.94 13.23 2.49
CA GLU A 51 8.16 14.10 3.65
C GLU A 51 9.60 14.00 4.18
N GLY A 52 10.13 12.77 4.28
CA GLY A 52 11.50 12.55 4.71
C GLY A 52 12.53 13.16 3.77
N ALA A 53 12.26 13.17 2.45
CA ALA A 53 13.12 13.81 1.47
C ALA A 53 13.13 15.34 1.61
N GLU A 54 11.96 15.96 1.84
CA GLU A 54 11.84 17.41 2.03
C GLU A 54 12.54 17.89 3.32
N ALA A 55 12.43 17.13 4.40
CA ALA A 55 13.05 17.46 5.69
C ALA A 55 14.59 17.52 5.64
N LEU A 56 15.24 16.86 4.67
CA LEU A 56 16.70 16.89 4.50
C LEU A 56 17.23 18.21 3.91
N TYR A 57 16.35 19.04 3.34
CA TYR A 57 16.72 20.30 2.70
C TYR A 57 16.35 21.54 3.54
N GLN A 58 15.89 21.35 4.78
CA GLN A 58 15.60 22.41 5.74
C GLN A 58 16.69 22.48 6.82
#